data_AF-A0A928UTV2-F1
#
_entry.id   AF-A0A928UTV2-F1
#
_cell.length_a   1.000
_cell.length_b   1.000
_cell.length_c   1.000
_cell.angle_alpha   90.00
_cell.angle_beta   90.00
_cell.angle_gamma   90.00
#
_symmetry.space_group_name_H-M   'P 1'
#
loop_
_entity.id
_entity.type
_entity.pdbx_description
1 polymer ?
#
loop_
_entity_poly.entity_id
_entity_poly.type
_entity_poly.pdbx_seq_one_letter_code
_entity_poly.pdbx_strand_id
1 'polypeptide(L)'
;MIKHAHTNRRNAGILAASIAFAVAGLNNQAHAQQVEKSSRAGSGIYEAVVNSNDGHIYVTGAGTRSTPGGAIYKINPETLAIVDSIVLKDNPPFGIGINNKTNIAYTTNTRTNSVSAVDLKNGKLLATFSNGSEKSHVREVLVDEAKNLIYVSNVGDPSDIWVIDGKTNTVLHTIENTGKTTTGLAFNDKKDKLFVTNMGTNEVAVIDLASKKVEKSFSSGGESPVNIVAEGERLFVTNQKSGTVTVLNSKTGEVLKSIPTGEGAIGIAYDKKTNKIYSANRSTGTTTVIDGKTYAVLADLATGSHPNHVKVDPKTGVAYVINKTKGGRPVEGQPAPGPDTNGDTISKIK
;
A
#
# COMPACT_ATOMS: atom_id res chain seq x y z
N MET A 1 -94.72 -37.56 -28.30
CA MET A 1 -95.37 -36.23 -28.23
C MET A 1 -94.83 -35.50 -27.01
N ILE A 2 -94.43 -34.22 -27.18
CA ILE A 2 -94.06 -33.20 -26.16
C ILE A 2 -92.65 -33.40 -25.53
N LYS A 3 -91.60 -32.78 -26.08
CA LYS A 3 -90.95 -31.49 -25.69
C LYS A 3 -90.22 -31.51 -24.33
N HIS A 4 -88.90 -31.38 -24.32
CA HIS A 4 -88.20 -30.09 -24.12
C HIS A 4 -86.68 -30.22 -24.14
N ALA A 5 -86.04 -29.18 -24.67
CA ALA A 5 -84.60 -28.97 -24.71
C ALA A 5 -84.09 -28.42 -23.38
N HIS A 6 -82.89 -28.82 -22.98
CA HIS A 6 -81.99 -27.98 -22.19
C HIS A 6 -80.54 -28.36 -22.48
N THR A 7 -79.82 -27.44 -23.09
CA THR A 7 -78.35 -27.41 -23.18
C THR A 7 -77.76 -27.16 -21.81
N ASN A 8 -76.71 -27.89 -21.42
CA ASN A 8 -75.74 -27.35 -20.48
C ASN A 8 -74.33 -27.93 -20.69
N ARG A 9 -73.37 -27.00 -20.73
CA ARG A 9 -71.93 -27.17 -20.91
C ARG A 9 -71.32 -27.99 -19.77
N ARG A 10 -70.31 -28.82 -20.06
CA ARG A 10 -69.26 -29.16 -19.08
C ARG A 10 -67.88 -29.18 -19.74
N ASN A 11 -66.96 -28.60 -18.98
CA ASN A 11 -65.61 -28.19 -19.32
C ASN A 11 -64.65 -29.38 -19.49
N ALA A 12 -63.76 -29.27 -20.47
CA ALA A 12 -62.54 -30.08 -20.54
C ALA A 12 -61.49 -29.47 -19.60
N GLY A 13 -61.13 -30.20 -18.54
CA GLY A 13 -60.00 -29.87 -17.66
C GLY A 13 -58.72 -30.46 -18.21
N ILE A 14 -57.74 -29.60 -18.51
CA ILE A 14 -56.37 -29.96 -18.89
C ILE A 14 -55.58 -30.27 -17.62
N LEU A 15 -54.98 -31.46 -17.57
CA LEU A 15 -54.09 -31.91 -16.52
C LEU A 15 -52.71 -31.27 -16.73
N ALA A 16 -52.29 -30.34 -15.87
CA ALA A 16 -50.94 -29.77 -15.88
C ALA A 16 -50.03 -30.60 -14.97
N ALA A 17 -48.99 -31.21 -15.55
CA ALA A 17 -47.93 -31.88 -14.82
C ALA A 17 -46.91 -30.85 -14.29
N SER A 18 -46.83 -30.70 -12.97
CA SER A 18 -45.87 -29.82 -12.31
C SER A 18 -44.51 -30.53 -12.21
N ILE A 19 -43.56 -30.14 -13.07
CA ILE A 19 -42.15 -30.51 -12.91
C ILE A 19 -41.53 -29.53 -11.91
N ALA A 20 -41.28 -29.99 -10.68
CA ALA A 20 -40.53 -29.23 -9.70
C ALA A 20 -39.03 -29.33 -10.02
N PHE A 21 -38.47 -28.30 -10.64
CA PHE A 21 -37.02 -28.10 -10.66
C PHE A 21 -36.59 -27.53 -9.31
N ALA A 22 -35.96 -28.37 -8.49
CA ALA A 22 -35.20 -27.90 -7.34
C ALA A 22 -33.95 -27.19 -7.88
N VAL A 23 -33.99 -25.86 -7.95
CA VAL A 23 -32.78 -25.05 -8.12
C VAL A 23 -32.04 -25.10 -6.78
N ALA A 24 -31.06 -26.00 -6.67
CA ALA A 24 -30.05 -25.88 -5.63
C ALA A 24 -29.30 -24.56 -5.88
N GLY A 25 -29.69 -23.52 -5.15
CA GLY A 25 -28.95 -22.27 -5.11
C GLY A 25 -27.55 -22.56 -4.62
N LEU A 26 -26.58 -22.59 -5.53
CA LEU A 26 -25.19 -22.40 -5.17
C LEU A 26 -25.12 -21.01 -4.54
N ASN A 27 -25.08 -20.97 -3.20
CA ASN A 27 -24.76 -19.79 -2.41
C ASN A 27 -23.32 -19.39 -2.76
N ASN A 28 -23.16 -18.71 -3.88
CA ASN A 28 -21.95 -17.97 -4.21
C ASN A 28 -22.04 -16.65 -3.45
N GLN A 29 -22.04 -16.72 -2.11
CA GLN A 29 -21.72 -15.55 -1.31
C GLN A 29 -20.26 -15.25 -1.59
N ALA A 30 -20.01 -14.41 -2.59
CA ALA A 30 -18.77 -13.66 -2.67
C ALA A 30 -18.57 -13.05 -1.28
N HIS A 31 -17.62 -13.59 -0.51
CA HIS A 31 -17.40 -13.11 0.84
C HIS A 31 -17.04 -11.63 0.73
N ALA A 32 -17.86 -10.78 1.36
CA ALA A 32 -17.57 -9.36 1.43
C ALA A 32 -16.16 -9.19 2.02
N GLN A 33 -15.37 -8.29 1.44
CA GLN A 33 -14.03 -8.00 1.94
C GLN A 33 -14.12 -7.61 3.41
N GLN A 34 -13.32 -8.23 4.26
CA GLN A 34 -13.36 -8.00 5.71
C GLN A 34 -11.96 -8.08 6.32
N VAL A 35 -11.81 -7.46 7.50
CA VAL A 35 -10.62 -7.66 8.33
C VAL A 35 -10.73 -9.04 8.98
N GLU A 36 -9.91 -9.98 8.52
CA GLU A 36 -9.87 -11.35 9.03
C GLU A 36 -9.21 -11.40 10.41
N LYS A 37 -8.11 -10.66 10.59
CA LYS A 37 -7.33 -10.67 11.81
C LYS A 37 -6.50 -9.39 11.95
N SER A 38 -6.32 -8.93 13.18
CA SER A 38 -5.32 -7.92 13.55
C SER A 38 -4.45 -8.43 14.69
N SER A 39 -3.16 -8.08 14.70
CA SER A 39 -2.23 -8.47 15.77
C SER A 39 -1.11 -7.44 15.92
N ARG A 40 -0.45 -7.40 17.08
CA ARG A 40 0.71 -6.53 17.30
C ARG A 40 1.85 -6.92 16.35
N ALA A 41 2.45 -5.91 15.74
CA ALA A 41 3.46 -6.09 14.68
C ALA A 41 4.81 -5.45 15.01
N GLY A 42 5.02 -5.07 16.27
CA GLY A 42 6.23 -4.41 16.74
C GLY A 42 5.92 -3.13 17.51
N SER A 43 6.88 -2.20 17.50
CA SER A 43 6.80 -0.90 18.17
C SER A 43 7.22 0.20 17.22
N GLY A 44 6.40 1.24 17.09
CA GLY A 44 6.66 2.39 16.21
C GLY A 44 6.82 1.97 14.75
N ILE A 45 5.88 1.16 14.24
CA ILE A 45 5.96 0.55 12.91
C ILE A 45 5.64 1.52 11.76
N TYR A 46 6.13 1.24 10.55
CA TYR A 46 5.99 2.12 9.39
C TYR A 46 5.51 1.39 8.13
N GLU A 47 6.43 0.74 7.43
CA GLU A 47 6.16 0.06 6.18
C GLU A 47 6.36 -1.44 6.32
N ALA A 48 5.89 -2.15 5.31
CA ALA A 48 5.96 -3.60 5.25
C ALA A 48 6.22 -4.04 3.81
N VAL A 49 6.78 -5.23 3.66
CA VAL A 49 6.96 -5.88 2.37
C VAL A 49 6.86 -7.38 2.55
N VAL A 50 6.23 -8.07 1.59
CA VAL A 50 6.16 -9.52 1.57
C VAL A 50 7.43 -10.04 0.89
N ASN A 51 8.21 -10.87 1.59
CA ASN A 51 9.34 -11.56 1.00
C ASN A 51 8.82 -12.78 0.23
N SER A 52 9.03 -12.79 -1.09
CA SER A 52 8.55 -13.87 -1.95
C SER A 52 9.33 -15.18 -1.79
N ASN A 53 10.53 -15.14 -1.19
CA ASN A 53 11.35 -16.33 -0.96
C ASN A 53 10.79 -17.21 0.16
N ASP A 54 10.28 -16.61 1.23
CA ASP A 54 9.82 -17.33 2.42
C ASP A 54 8.36 -17.05 2.80
N GLY A 55 7.67 -16.18 2.06
CA GLY A 55 6.26 -15.82 2.26
C GLY A 55 6.00 -14.95 3.48
N HIS A 56 7.01 -14.57 4.26
CA HIS A 56 6.82 -13.75 5.46
C HIS A 56 6.68 -12.28 5.13
N ILE A 57 6.06 -11.55 6.05
CA ILE A 57 5.93 -10.09 5.97
C ILE A 57 7.03 -9.49 6.83
N TYR A 58 7.83 -8.63 6.25
CA TYR A 58 8.87 -7.88 6.95
C TYR A 58 8.36 -6.48 7.23
N VAL A 59 8.23 -6.12 8.51
CA VAL A 59 7.69 -4.83 8.97
C VAL A 59 8.78 -4.03 9.64
N THR A 60 8.98 -2.79 9.23
CA THR A 60 9.93 -1.87 9.87
C THR A 60 9.33 -1.23 11.10
N GLY A 61 10.14 -1.09 12.15
CA GLY A 61 9.80 -0.28 13.31
C GLY A 61 10.97 0.62 13.72
N ALA A 62 10.69 1.91 13.86
CA ALA A 62 11.67 2.91 14.28
C ALA A 62 11.65 3.16 15.80
N GLY A 63 10.93 2.31 16.54
CA GLY A 63 10.69 2.41 17.97
C GLY A 63 9.90 3.65 18.38
N THR A 64 9.75 3.82 19.68
CA THR A 64 9.04 4.96 20.29
C THR A 64 9.99 5.76 21.16
N ARG A 65 9.50 6.86 21.74
CA ARG A 65 10.28 7.64 22.71
C ARG A 65 10.56 6.86 24.00
N SER A 66 9.61 6.05 24.44
CA SER A 66 9.70 5.23 25.67
C SER A 66 10.39 3.90 25.44
N THR A 67 10.39 3.39 24.22
CA THR A 67 11.09 2.17 23.81
C THR A 67 11.91 2.50 22.56
N PRO A 68 13.02 3.25 22.71
CA PRO A 68 13.87 3.62 21.59
C PRO A 68 14.61 2.38 21.08
N GLY A 69 14.78 2.32 19.77
CA GLY A 69 15.37 1.18 19.07
C GLY A 69 14.72 1.01 17.71
N GLY A 70 15.40 0.33 16.81
CA GLY A 70 14.89 0.04 15.47
C GLY A 70 14.94 -1.45 15.23
N ALA A 71 13.97 -1.98 14.49
CA ALA A 71 14.03 -3.37 14.06
C ALA A 71 13.28 -3.58 12.74
N ILE A 72 13.63 -4.66 12.05
CA ILE A 72 12.77 -5.29 11.05
C ILE A 72 12.15 -6.52 11.71
N TYR A 73 10.84 -6.55 11.85
CA TYR A 73 10.09 -7.68 12.41
C TYR A 73 9.66 -8.62 11.29
N LYS A 74 9.97 -9.91 11.42
CA LYS A 74 9.50 -10.97 10.52
C LYS A 74 8.19 -11.52 11.06
N ILE A 75 7.12 -11.41 10.28
CA ILE A 75 5.76 -11.76 10.68
C ILE A 75 5.26 -12.94 9.85
N ASN A 76 4.70 -13.95 10.52
CA ASN A 76 4.03 -15.06 9.86
C ASN A 76 2.70 -14.56 9.22
N PRO A 77 2.46 -14.80 7.92
CA PRO A 77 1.32 -14.22 7.20
C PRO A 77 -0.04 -14.82 7.58
N GLU A 78 -0.06 -16.00 8.21
CA GLU A 78 -1.28 -16.70 8.64
C GLU A 78 -1.66 -16.30 10.07
N THR A 79 -0.69 -16.36 10.99
CA THR A 79 -0.94 -16.11 12.41
C THR A 79 -0.78 -14.64 12.79
N LEU A 80 -0.12 -13.83 11.96
CA LEU A 80 0.32 -12.46 12.25
C LEU A 80 1.26 -12.34 13.47
N ALA A 81 1.83 -13.44 13.93
CA ALA A 81 2.81 -13.44 15.01
C ALA A 81 4.19 -13.00 14.50
N ILE A 82 4.92 -12.25 15.32
CA ILE A 82 6.36 -12.00 15.11
C ILE A 82 7.09 -13.32 15.38
N VAL A 83 7.81 -13.81 14.38
CA VAL A 83 8.58 -15.06 14.46
C VAL A 83 10.09 -14.83 14.53
N ASP A 84 10.55 -13.65 14.16
CA ASP A 84 11.95 -13.23 14.26
C ASP A 84 12.06 -11.69 14.19
N SER A 85 13.20 -11.13 14.56
CA SER A 85 13.49 -9.70 14.40
C SER A 85 14.97 -9.41 14.19
N ILE A 86 15.26 -8.48 13.28
CA ILE A 86 16.61 -7.97 13.04
C ILE A 86 16.73 -6.61 13.73
N VAL A 87 17.61 -6.49 14.72
CA VAL A 87 17.80 -5.25 15.49
C VAL A 87 18.68 -4.27 14.71
N LEU A 88 18.17 -3.05 14.52
CA LEU A 88 18.80 -1.93 13.82
C LEU A 88 18.77 -0.68 14.72
N LYS A 89 19.25 -0.79 15.96
CA LYS A 89 19.14 0.27 16.98
C LYS A 89 19.73 1.60 16.52
N ASP A 90 20.90 1.55 15.88
CA ASP A 90 21.64 2.75 15.47
C ASP A 90 21.10 3.37 14.17
N ASN A 91 20.31 2.59 13.41
CA ASN A 91 19.72 3.00 12.14
C ASN A 91 18.23 2.61 12.10
N PRO A 92 17.35 3.29 12.86
CA PRO A 92 15.95 2.88 12.97
C PRO A 92 15.23 2.95 11.60
N PRO A 93 14.67 1.83 11.11
CA PRO A 93 14.11 1.75 9.76
C PRO A 93 12.68 2.31 9.67
N PHE A 94 12.35 2.91 8.52
CA PHE A 94 11.05 3.50 8.19
C PHE A 94 10.47 2.86 6.93
N GLY A 95 10.97 3.21 5.75
CA GLY A 95 10.57 2.58 4.50
C GLY A 95 11.34 1.29 4.24
N ILE A 96 10.78 0.38 3.44
CA ILE A 96 11.42 -0.91 3.12
C ILE A 96 11.10 -1.43 1.72
N GLY A 97 12.14 -1.91 1.04
CA GLY A 97 12.05 -2.75 -0.15
C GLY A 97 12.96 -3.97 -0.03
N ILE A 98 12.59 -5.08 -0.66
CA ILE A 98 13.42 -6.30 -0.70
C ILE A 98 13.77 -6.59 -2.14
N ASN A 99 15.06 -6.89 -2.40
CA ASN A 99 15.45 -7.60 -3.60
C ASN A 99 15.39 -9.10 -3.31
N ASN A 100 14.35 -9.77 -3.78
CA ASN A 100 14.13 -11.19 -3.52
C ASN A 100 15.22 -12.07 -4.15
N LYS A 101 15.87 -11.65 -5.24
CA LYS A 101 16.96 -12.44 -5.85
C LYS A 101 18.21 -12.50 -4.99
N THR A 102 18.52 -11.42 -4.26
CA THR A 102 19.68 -11.36 -3.37
C THR A 102 19.31 -11.61 -1.90
N ASN A 103 18.02 -11.59 -1.58
CA ASN A 103 17.47 -11.67 -0.24
C ASN A 103 17.98 -10.54 0.69
N ILE A 104 18.21 -9.36 0.11
CA ILE A 104 18.65 -8.16 0.83
C ILE A 104 17.46 -7.20 0.97
N ALA A 105 17.21 -6.75 2.20
CA ALA A 105 16.32 -5.63 2.47
C ALA A 105 17.08 -4.31 2.42
N TYR A 106 16.45 -3.30 1.83
CA TYR A 106 16.90 -1.91 1.85
C TYR A 106 15.88 -1.11 2.64
N THR A 107 16.33 -0.45 3.71
CA THR A 107 15.46 0.35 4.57
C THR A 107 15.88 1.80 4.61
N THR A 108 14.93 2.73 4.57
CA THR A 108 15.22 4.15 4.84
C THR A 108 15.32 4.41 6.33
N ASN A 109 16.32 5.18 6.72
CA ASN A 109 16.52 5.67 8.08
C ASN A 109 16.20 7.17 8.07
N THR A 110 14.91 7.50 8.00
CA THR A 110 14.41 8.87 7.77
C THR A 110 15.00 9.90 8.73
N ARG A 111 15.27 9.53 9.99
CA ARG A 111 15.81 10.46 11.01
C ARG A 111 17.26 10.86 10.77
N THR A 112 18.04 10.01 10.12
CA THR A 112 19.48 10.21 9.89
C THR A 112 19.79 10.45 8.41
N ASN A 113 18.74 10.58 7.58
CA ASN A 113 18.84 10.67 6.13
C ASN A 113 19.87 9.66 5.56
N SER A 114 19.64 8.39 5.87
CA SER A 114 20.51 7.29 5.44
C SER A 114 19.70 6.07 5.01
N VAL A 115 20.30 5.13 4.29
CA VAL A 115 19.68 3.86 3.85
C VAL A 115 20.54 2.70 4.33
N SER A 116 19.92 1.67 4.90
CA SER A 116 20.61 0.45 5.33
C SER A 116 20.35 -0.70 4.35
N ALA A 117 21.38 -1.46 4.02
CA ALA A 117 21.26 -2.76 3.32
C ALA A 117 21.44 -3.89 4.33
N VAL A 118 20.48 -4.82 4.42
CA VAL A 118 20.42 -5.87 5.44
C VAL A 118 20.24 -7.23 4.77
N ASP A 119 21.15 -8.17 5.03
CA ASP A 119 21.03 -9.56 4.59
C ASP A 119 19.96 -10.26 5.43
N LEU A 120 18.85 -10.65 4.81
CA LEU A 120 17.75 -11.30 5.51
C LEU A 120 18.00 -12.78 5.82
N LYS A 121 19.06 -13.39 5.27
CA LYS A 121 19.43 -14.79 5.55
C LYS A 121 20.03 -14.94 6.95
N ASN A 122 20.82 -13.97 7.39
CA ASN A 122 21.55 -14.02 8.66
C ASN A 122 21.35 -12.78 9.54
N GLY A 123 20.53 -11.82 9.09
CA GLY A 123 20.22 -10.59 9.82
C GLY A 123 21.35 -9.56 9.85
N LYS A 124 22.40 -9.72 9.04
CA LYS A 124 23.57 -8.84 9.09
C LYS A 124 23.30 -7.51 8.37
N LEU A 125 23.61 -6.40 9.04
CA LEU A 125 23.75 -5.09 8.41
C LEU A 125 24.98 -5.12 7.49
N LEU A 126 24.76 -5.03 6.18
CA LEU A 126 25.83 -5.08 5.18
C LEU A 126 26.48 -3.71 5.02
N ALA A 127 25.67 -2.65 4.98
CA ALA A 127 26.15 -1.28 4.88
C ALA A 127 25.04 -0.26 5.22
N THR A 128 25.48 0.97 5.48
CA THR A 128 24.63 2.15 5.65
C THR A 128 25.16 3.28 4.77
N PHE A 129 24.30 3.91 3.97
CA PHE A 129 24.64 4.97 3.03
C PHE A 129 23.98 6.28 3.45
N SER A 130 24.69 7.40 3.37
CA SER A 130 24.11 8.73 3.54
C SER A 130 24.80 9.70 2.59
N ASN A 131 24.09 10.75 2.16
CA ASN A 131 24.70 11.89 1.47
C ASN A 131 25.09 13.03 2.44
N GLY A 132 24.91 12.84 3.76
CA GLY A 132 25.27 13.83 4.79
C GLY A 132 24.39 15.08 4.83
N SER A 133 23.33 15.17 4.02
CA SER A 133 22.42 16.30 4.03
C SER A 133 21.48 16.25 5.24
N GLU A 134 21.41 17.35 5.99
CA GLU A 134 20.47 17.53 7.11
C GLU A 134 19.14 18.18 6.68
N LYS A 135 19.05 18.74 5.47
CA LYS A 135 17.86 19.46 4.97
C LYS A 135 16.85 18.57 4.25
N SER A 136 17.19 17.31 4.03
CA SER A 136 16.37 16.33 3.32
C SER A 136 16.24 15.04 4.12
N HIS A 137 15.30 14.18 3.76
CA HIS A 137 15.18 12.86 4.35
C HIS A 137 14.69 11.82 3.36
N VAL A 138 15.30 10.64 3.41
CA VAL A 138 14.83 9.49 2.65
C VAL A 138 13.44 8.99 3.11
N ARG A 139 12.63 8.53 2.15
CA ARG A 139 11.25 8.09 2.37
C ARG A 139 10.96 6.69 1.81
N GLU A 140 10.56 6.57 0.54
CA GLU A 140 10.12 5.31 -0.06
C GLU A 140 11.30 4.53 -0.66
N VAL A 141 11.19 3.20 -0.73
CA VAL A 141 12.18 2.32 -1.37
C VAL A 141 11.50 1.54 -2.49
N LEU A 142 12.01 1.66 -3.72
CA LEU A 142 11.55 0.91 -4.88
C LEU A 142 12.71 0.08 -5.47
N VAL A 143 12.49 -1.22 -5.65
CA VAL A 143 13.55 -2.17 -6.07
C VAL A 143 13.33 -2.65 -7.50
N ASP A 144 14.34 -2.53 -8.35
CA ASP A 144 14.41 -3.22 -9.64
C ASP A 144 15.31 -4.46 -9.53
N GLU A 145 14.70 -5.59 -9.15
CA GLU A 145 15.42 -6.87 -8.99
C GLU A 145 16.07 -7.39 -10.27
N ALA A 146 15.59 -6.97 -11.45
CA ALA A 146 16.19 -7.38 -12.71
C ALA A 146 17.58 -6.76 -12.89
N LYS A 147 17.72 -5.48 -12.53
CA LYS A 147 18.96 -4.72 -12.64
C LYS A 147 19.78 -4.70 -11.35
N ASN A 148 19.24 -5.24 -10.26
CA ASN A 148 19.79 -5.11 -8.91
C ASN A 148 20.01 -3.64 -8.51
N LEU A 149 19.04 -2.78 -8.85
CA LEU A 149 19.06 -1.35 -8.54
C LEU A 149 17.96 -1.01 -7.55
N ILE A 150 18.25 -0.07 -6.67
CA ILE A 150 17.33 0.41 -5.64
C ILE A 150 17.18 1.92 -5.78
N TYR A 151 15.94 2.38 -5.83
CA TYR A 151 15.56 3.77 -5.97
C TYR A 151 14.96 4.24 -4.67
N VAL A 152 15.48 5.32 -4.11
CA VAL A 152 15.05 5.87 -2.83
C VAL A 152 14.70 7.33 -3.01
N SER A 153 13.48 7.72 -2.66
CA SER A 153 13.10 9.14 -2.68
C SER A 153 13.76 9.87 -1.52
N ASN A 154 14.46 10.97 -1.82
CA ASN A 154 15.03 11.87 -0.84
C ASN A 154 14.21 13.17 -0.84
N VAL A 155 13.35 13.30 0.15
CA VAL A 155 12.37 14.39 0.26
C VAL A 155 13.10 15.68 0.64
N GLY A 156 13.03 16.67 -0.25
CA GLY A 156 13.59 18.01 -0.09
C GLY A 156 12.96 19.02 -1.05
N ASP A 157 13.46 20.25 -1.03
CA ASP A 157 13.00 21.34 -1.91
C ASP A 157 14.22 22.02 -2.58
N PRO A 158 14.68 21.56 -3.77
CA PRO A 158 14.14 20.45 -4.55
C PRO A 158 14.46 19.06 -3.95
N SER A 159 13.65 18.06 -4.30
CA SER A 159 13.87 16.66 -3.99
C SER A 159 14.74 15.97 -5.04
N ASP A 160 15.33 14.85 -4.65
CA ASP A 160 16.14 14.00 -5.51
C ASP A 160 15.81 12.51 -5.28
N ILE A 161 16.33 11.63 -6.15
CA ILE A 161 16.18 10.17 -6.02
C ILE A 161 17.55 9.52 -6.07
N TRP A 162 17.90 8.79 -5.02
CA TRP A 162 19.13 8.02 -4.98
C TRP A 162 18.94 6.73 -5.76
N VAL A 163 19.88 6.44 -6.65
CA VAL A 163 19.97 5.15 -7.34
C VAL A 163 21.15 4.40 -6.75
N ILE A 164 20.87 3.31 -6.05
CA ILE A 164 21.84 2.48 -5.32
C ILE A 164 22.11 1.22 -6.15
N ASP A 165 23.38 0.88 -6.32
CA ASP A 165 23.81 -0.42 -6.87
C ASP A 165 23.74 -1.47 -5.76
N GLY A 166 22.87 -2.46 -5.91
CA GLY A 166 22.71 -3.54 -4.94
C GLY A 166 23.84 -4.57 -4.94
N LYS A 167 24.77 -4.53 -5.91
CA LYS A 167 25.95 -5.40 -5.94
C LYS A 167 27.02 -4.87 -5.00
N THR A 168 27.31 -3.58 -5.10
CA THR A 168 28.32 -2.92 -4.26
C THR A 168 27.73 -2.37 -2.97
N ASN A 169 26.40 -2.24 -2.90
CA ASN A 169 25.71 -1.52 -1.84
C ASN A 169 26.32 -0.12 -1.71
N THR A 170 26.22 0.69 -2.75
CA THR A 170 26.67 2.09 -2.75
C THR A 170 25.76 2.93 -3.63
N VAL A 171 25.64 4.23 -3.35
CA VAL A 171 24.95 5.16 -4.25
C VAL A 171 25.72 5.22 -5.57
N LEU A 172 25.07 4.82 -6.66
CA LEU A 172 25.62 4.84 -8.01
C LEU A 172 25.55 6.24 -8.61
N HIS A 173 24.39 6.89 -8.46
CA HIS A 173 24.16 8.30 -8.83
C HIS A 173 22.84 8.78 -8.23
N THR A 174 22.58 10.08 -8.36
CA THR A 174 21.34 10.73 -7.98
C THR A 174 20.62 11.27 -9.22
N ILE A 175 19.28 11.16 -9.23
CA ILE A 175 18.42 11.87 -10.17
C ILE A 175 17.98 13.16 -9.48
N GLU A 176 18.52 14.29 -9.92
CA GLU A 176 18.32 15.61 -9.31
C GLU A 176 17.01 16.27 -9.78
N ASN A 177 16.54 17.25 -9.01
CA ASN A 177 15.43 18.14 -9.38
C ASN A 177 14.12 17.41 -9.74
N THR A 178 13.74 16.43 -8.93
CA THR A 178 12.58 15.57 -9.17
C THR A 178 11.24 16.21 -8.80
N GLY A 179 11.30 17.36 -8.12
CA GLY A 179 10.15 18.16 -7.75
C GLY A 179 10.27 18.70 -6.34
N LYS A 180 9.13 19.17 -5.80
CA LYS A 180 9.03 19.67 -4.43
C LYS A 180 8.41 18.60 -3.54
N THR A 181 9.10 18.22 -2.48
CA THR A 181 8.63 17.21 -1.52
C THR A 181 8.20 15.90 -2.24
N THR A 182 9.08 15.34 -3.05
CA THR A 182 8.85 14.10 -3.83
C THR A 182 8.86 12.88 -2.91
N THR A 183 7.76 12.11 -2.90
CA THR A 183 7.57 10.99 -1.98
C THR A 183 7.42 9.64 -2.69
N GLY A 184 6.24 9.34 -3.22
CA GLY A 184 5.86 8.07 -3.83
C GLY A 184 6.66 7.77 -5.09
N LEU A 185 6.96 6.49 -5.30
CA LEU A 185 7.73 5.99 -6.46
C LEU A 185 6.99 4.82 -7.11
N ALA A 186 6.84 4.82 -8.44
CA ALA A 186 6.36 3.67 -9.20
C ALA A 186 7.00 3.60 -10.59
N PHE A 187 7.42 2.40 -11.02
CA PHE A 187 7.86 2.20 -12.40
C PHE A 187 6.68 2.11 -13.35
N ASN A 188 6.90 2.44 -14.62
CA ASN A 188 6.06 1.88 -15.68
C ASN A 188 6.41 0.39 -15.93
N ASP A 189 5.58 -0.29 -16.72
CA ASP A 189 5.76 -1.73 -17.00
C ASP A 189 7.14 -2.09 -17.55
N LYS A 190 7.73 -1.22 -18.38
CA LYS A 190 9.07 -1.42 -18.97
C LYS A 190 10.23 -1.10 -18.01
N LYS A 191 9.94 -0.43 -16.89
CA LYS A 191 10.93 0.13 -15.96
C LYS A 191 12.01 0.98 -16.65
N ASP A 192 11.58 1.77 -17.63
CA ASP A 192 12.39 2.81 -18.28
C ASP A 192 11.92 4.22 -17.85
N LYS A 193 10.74 4.32 -17.23
CA LYS A 193 10.22 5.53 -16.59
C LYS A 193 9.94 5.31 -15.11
N LEU A 194 10.09 6.37 -14.33
CA LEU A 194 9.72 6.44 -12.92
C LEU A 194 8.67 7.54 -12.74
N PHE A 195 7.49 7.15 -12.26
CA PHE A 195 6.45 8.06 -11.82
C PHE A 195 6.69 8.42 -10.35
N VAL A 196 6.61 9.71 -10.04
CA VAL A 196 6.79 10.20 -8.68
C VAL A 196 5.71 11.19 -8.28
N THR A 197 5.32 11.20 -7.01
CA THR A 197 4.37 12.19 -6.47
C THR A 197 5.10 13.34 -5.84
N ASN A 198 4.78 14.56 -6.26
CA ASN A 198 5.34 15.80 -5.73
C ASN A 198 4.31 16.44 -4.80
N MET A 199 4.42 16.12 -3.50
CA MET A 199 3.43 16.55 -2.51
C MET A 199 3.38 18.07 -2.38
N GLY A 200 4.50 18.76 -2.59
CA GLY A 200 4.61 20.22 -2.47
C GLY A 200 4.00 21.00 -3.64
N THR A 201 3.75 20.36 -4.79
CA THR A 201 3.13 20.99 -5.98
C THR A 201 1.82 20.33 -6.42
N ASN A 202 1.38 19.26 -5.74
CA ASN A 202 0.18 18.49 -6.09
C ASN A 202 0.25 17.82 -7.47
N GLU A 203 1.44 17.39 -7.87
CA GLU A 203 1.70 16.83 -9.20
C GLU A 203 2.17 15.38 -9.13
N VAL A 204 2.03 14.69 -10.27
CA VAL A 204 2.81 13.52 -10.61
C VAL A 204 3.82 13.92 -11.68
N ALA A 205 5.09 13.63 -11.46
CA ALA A 205 6.15 13.82 -12.45
C ALA A 205 6.54 12.48 -13.08
N VAL A 206 6.90 12.51 -14.37
CA VAL A 206 7.43 11.37 -15.12
C VAL A 206 8.92 11.61 -15.35
N ILE A 207 9.74 10.73 -14.82
CA ILE A 207 11.20 10.76 -14.96
C ILE A 207 11.61 9.70 -15.97
N ASP A 208 12.43 10.09 -16.93
CA ASP A 208 13.12 9.18 -17.82
C ASP A 208 14.41 8.65 -17.17
N LEU A 209 14.53 7.33 -17.05
CA LEU A 209 15.65 6.72 -16.35
C LEU A 209 16.95 6.71 -17.17
N ALA A 210 16.85 6.85 -18.50
CA ALA A 210 18.03 6.92 -19.36
C ALA A 210 18.72 8.28 -19.27
N SER A 211 17.95 9.36 -19.45
CA SER A 211 18.42 10.75 -19.36
C SER A 211 18.49 11.29 -17.94
N LYS A 212 17.82 10.63 -16.98
CA LYS A 212 17.78 10.98 -15.55
C LYS A 212 17.16 12.36 -15.33
N LYS A 213 16.09 12.66 -16.07
CA LYS A 213 15.42 13.97 -16.04
C LYS A 213 13.92 13.79 -15.97
N VAL A 214 13.26 14.76 -15.34
CA VAL A 214 11.81 14.92 -15.44
C VAL A 214 11.47 15.29 -16.89
N GLU A 215 10.65 14.49 -17.55
CA GLU A 215 10.17 14.73 -18.91
C GLU A 215 8.95 15.64 -18.92
N LYS A 216 8.05 15.41 -17.96
CA LYS A 216 6.78 16.13 -17.81
C LYS A 216 6.21 15.92 -16.42
N SER A 217 5.31 16.81 -16.05
CA SER A 217 4.49 16.69 -14.86
C SER A 217 3.03 16.99 -15.22
N PHE A 218 2.11 16.44 -14.43
CA PHE A 218 0.68 16.71 -14.55
C PHE A 218 0.03 16.69 -13.16
N SER A 219 -1.18 17.23 -13.05
CA SER A 219 -1.92 17.24 -11.80
C SER A 219 -2.13 15.82 -11.26
N SER A 220 -1.99 15.65 -9.95
CA SER A 220 -2.39 14.43 -9.24
C SER A 220 -3.91 14.24 -9.15
N GLY A 221 -4.69 15.26 -9.54
CA GLY A 221 -6.15 15.30 -9.40
C GLY A 221 -6.65 15.45 -7.96
N GLY A 222 -5.76 15.82 -7.03
CA GLY A 222 -6.08 16.13 -5.64
C GLY A 222 -4.96 16.92 -4.96
N GLU A 223 -5.03 17.04 -3.64
CA GLU A 223 -4.06 17.77 -2.82
C GLU A 223 -3.23 16.83 -1.93
N SER A 224 -1.95 17.17 -1.80
CA SER A 224 -0.94 16.42 -1.07
C SER A 224 -0.86 14.95 -1.52
N PRO A 225 -0.50 14.69 -2.80
CA PRO A 225 -0.28 13.34 -3.28
C PRO A 225 0.90 12.69 -2.55
N VAL A 226 0.70 11.54 -1.91
CA VAL A 226 1.73 10.89 -1.08
C VAL A 226 2.32 9.65 -1.74
N ASN A 227 1.48 8.74 -2.22
CA ASN A 227 1.94 7.50 -2.82
C ASN A 227 1.25 7.23 -4.17
N ILE A 228 1.91 6.39 -4.95
CA ILE A 228 1.51 6.06 -6.30
C ILE A 228 1.75 4.57 -6.58
N VAL A 229 0.83 3.95 -7.30
CA VAL A 229 1.00 2.62 -7.90
C VAL A 229 0.65 2.72 -9.38
N ALA A 230 1.45 2.08 -10.23
CA ALA A 230 1.19 2.00 -11.66
C ALA A 230 0.75 0.59 -12.05
N GLU A 231 -0.23 0.47 -12.94
CA GLU A 231 -0.63 -0.78 -13.59
C GLU A 231 -1.03 -0.48 -15.04
N GLY A 232 -0.19 -0.89 -15.99
CA GLY A 232 -0.40 -0.63 -17.41
C GLY A 232 -0.49 0.87 -17.67
N GLU A 233 -1.60 1.31 -18.27
CA GLU A 233 -1.81 2.72 -18.59
C GLU A 233 -2.40 3.54 -17.44
N ARG A 234 -2.53 2.98 -16.23
CA ARG A 234 -3.20 3.63 -15.10
C ARG A 234 -2.23 3.91 -13.97
N LEU A 235 -2.38 5.08 -13.36
CA LEU A 235 -1.75 5.44 -12.09
C LEU A 235 -2.83 5.59 -11.03
N PHE A 236 -2.62 5.01 -9.86
CA PHE A 236 -3.46 5.18 -8.69
C PHE A 236 -2.69 6.02 -7.68
N VAL A 237 -3.21 7.20 -7.32
CA VAL A 237 -2.51 8.20 -6.51
C VAL A 237 -3.34 8.51 -5.27
N THR A 238 -2.75 8.38 -4.07
CA THR A 238 -3.38 8.83 -2.83
C THR A 238 -3.15 10.31 -2.60
N ASN A 239 -4.23 11.07 -2.43
CA ASN A 239 -4.21 12.50 -2.14
C ASN A 239 -4.63 12.73 -0.69
N GLN A 240 -3.64 12.85 0.19
CA GLN A 240 -3.86 12.78 1.63
C GLN A 240 -4.78 13.87 2.17
N LYS A 241 -4.59 15.11 1.69
CA LYS A 241 -5.38 16.25 2.14
C LYS A 241 -6.78 16.23 1.54
N SER A 242 -6.94 15.75 0.31
CA SER A 242 -8.25 15.59 -0.32
C SER A 242 -9.05 14.39 0.19
N GLY A 243 -8.39 13.39 0.77
CA GLY A 243 -9.04 12.14 1.20
C GLY A 243 -9.53 11.28 0.04
N THR A 244 -8.79 11.29 -1.08
CA THR A 244 -9.15 10.58 -2.31
C THR A 244 -8.03 9.67 -2.82
N VAL A 245 -8.42 8.68 -3.61
CA VAL A 245 -7.56 8.05 -4.60
C VAL A 245 -7.96 8.56 -5.98
N THR A 246 -7.00 9.10 -6.73
CA THR A 246 -7.21 9.49 -8.13
C THR A 246 -6.64 8.41 -9.05
N VAL A 247 -7.41 8.07 -10.09
CA VAL A 247 -6.96 7.24 -11.20
C VAL A 247 -6.61 8.14 -12.37
N LEU A 248 -5.36 8.11 -12.81
CA LEU A 248 -4.84 8.90 -13.92
C LEU A 248 -4.45 8.00 -15.09
N ASN A 249 -4.58 8.51 -16.32
CA ASN A 249 -3.90 7.93 -17.46
C ASN A 249 -2.38 8.23 -17.34
N SER A 250 -1.56 7.19 -17.27
CA SER A 250 -0.10 7.31 -17.07
C SER A 250 0.64 8.05 -18.20
N LYS A 251 0.08 8.09 -19.40
CA LYS A 251 0.68 8.74 -20.57
C LYS A 251 0.27 10.20 -20.68
N THR A 252 -1.01 10.51 -20.47
CA THR A 252 -1.56 11.85 -20.70
C THR A 252 -1.70 12.68 -19.43
N GLY A 253 -1.77 12.04 -18.26
CA GLY A 253 -2.10 12.69 -16.99
C GLY A 253 -3.59 12.98 -16.80
N GLU A 254 -4.45 12.51 -17.72
CA GLU A 254 -5.90 12.71 -17.64
C GLU A 254 -6.48 12.01 -16.40
N VAL A 255 -7.34 12.71 -15.67
CA VAL A 255 -8.08 12.12 -14.54
C VAL A 255 -9.21 11.24 -15.06
N LEU A 256 -9.05 9.93 -14.92
CA LEU A 256 -10.07 8.94 -15.27
C LEU A 256 -11.14 8.83 -14.18
N LYS A 257 -10.73 8.97 -12.91
CA LYS A 257 -11.64 8.94 -11.76
C LYS A 257 -11.01 9.61 -10.55
N SER A 258 -11.81 10.30 -9.74
CA SER A 258 -11.48 10.65 -8.36
C SER A 258 -12.43 9.90 -7.43
N ILE A 259 -11.88 9.16 -6.47
CA ILE A 259 -12.60 8.21 -5.61
C ILE A 259 -12.42 8.66 -4.17
N PRO A 260 -13.50 9.07 -3.47
CA PRO A 260 -13.45 9.32 -2.04
C PRO A 260 -13.11 8.03 -1.29
N THR A 261 -12.06 8.05 -0.47
CA THR A 261 -11.67 6.90 0.37
C THR A 261 -11.71 7.24 1.85
N GLY A 262 -11.52 8.51 2.21
CA GLY A 262 -11.51 8.97 3.60
C GLY A 262 -10.32 9.88 3.86
N GLU A 263 -10.44 10.74 4.86
CA GLU A 263 -9.39 11.68 5.24
C GLU A 263 -8.07 10.98 5.55
N GLY A 264 -6.96 11.56 5.09
CA GLY A 264 -5.64 11.03 5.37
C GLY A 264 -5.24 9.82 4.52
N ALA A 265 -5.86 9.63 3.34
CA ALA A 265 -5.45 8.63 2.34
C ALA A 265 -3.93 8.69 2.09
N ILE A 266 -3.19 7.66 2.48
CA ILE A 266 -1.72 7.70 2.47
C ILE A 266 -1.10 6.48 1.79
N GLY A 267 -1.36 5.27 2.29
CA GLY A 267 -0.82 4.03 1.75
C GLY A 267 -1.71 3.50 0.64
N ILE A 268 -1.13 2.95 -0.43
CA ILE A 268 -1.88 2.35 -1.53
C ILE A 268 -1.22 1.08 -2.04
N ALA A 269 -2.03 0.09 -2.39
CA ALA A 269 -1.59 -1.13 -3.06
C ALA A 269 -2.62 -1.57 -4.10
N TYR A 270 -2.13 -2.16 -5.20
CA TYR A 270 -2.96 -2.79 -6.21
C TYR A 270 -2.71 -4.30 -6.20
N ASP A 271 -3.78 -5.08 -6.07
CA ASP A 271 -3.76 -6.51 -6.28
C ASP A 271 -4.14 -6.83 -7.72
N LYS A 272 -3.16 -7.22 -8.53
CA LYS A 272 -3.40 -7.64 -9.92
C LYS A 272 -4.22 -8.93 -10.02
N LYS A 273 -4.17 -9.80 -9.00
CA LYS A 273 -4.84 -11.11 -9.01
C LYS A 273 -6.35 -10.96 -8.87
N THR A 274 -6.80 -10.12 -7.93
CA THR A 274 -8.23 -9.86 -7.74
C THR A 274 -8.69 -8.54 -8.34
N ASN A 275 -7.80 -7.79 -9.00
CA ASN A 275 -8.03 -6.48 -9.58
C ASN A 275 -8.69 -5.54 -8.56
N LYS A 276 -8.09 -5.42 -7.37
CA LYS A 276 -8.55 -4.52 -6.30
C LYS A 276 -7.47 -3.52 -5.94
N ILE A 277 -7.90 -2.34 -5.51
CA ILE A 277 -7.04 -1.29 -4.96
C ILE A 277 -7.38 -1.15 -3.48
N TYR A 278 -6.35 -1.06 -2.63
CA TYR A 278 -6.50 -0.84 -1.20
C TYR A 278 -5.91 0.51 -0.85
N SER A 279 -6.66 1.35 -0.14
CA SER A 279 -6.21 2.67 0.31
C SER A 279 -6.30 2.78 1.82
N ALA A 280 -5.17 2.99 2.49
CA ALA A 280 -5.09 3.19 3.93
C ALA A 280 -5.39 4.67 4.26
N ASN A 281 -6.48 4.92 4.98
CA ASN A 281 -6.95 6.25 5.34
C ASN A 281 -6.56 6.54 6.80
N ARG A 282 -5.47 7.29 6.95
CA ARG A 282 -4.82 7.46 8.24
C ARG A 282 -5.70 8.14 9.28
N SER A 283 -6.42 9.18 8.90
CA SER A 283 -7.18 10.02 9.84
C SER A 283 -8.50 9.38 10.25
N THR A 284 -9.11 8.56 9.38
CA THR A 284 -10.37 7.87 9.65
C THR A 284 -10.18 6.53 10.37
N GLY A 285 -8.98 5.97 10.37
CA GLY A 285 -8.74 4.63 10.95
C GLY A 285 -9.22 3.49 10.05
N THR A 286 -9.50 3.77 8.77
CA THR A 286 -10.07 2.80 7.84
C THR A 286 -9.13 2.45 6.68
N THR A 287 -9.41 1.34 6.00
CA THR A 287 -8.85 0.99 4.71
C THR A 287 -9.98 0.76 3.71
N THR A 288 -10.01 1.53 2.64
CA THR A 288 -10.99 1.39 1.56
C THR A 288 -10.53 0.35 0.55
N VAL A 289 -11.42 -0.56 0.18
CA VAL A 289 -11.22 -1.52 -0.92
C VAL A 289 -12.01 -1.03 -2.13
N ILE A 290 -11.35 -0.93 -3.27
CA ILE A 290 -11.89 -0.37 -4.51
C ILE A 290 -11.77 -1.43 -5.61
N ASP A 291 -12.80 -1.57 -6.42
CA ASP A 291 -12.76 -2.39 -7.63
C ASP A 291 -11.86 -1.73 -8.67
N GLY A 292 -10.81 -2.42 -9.10
CA GLY A 292 -9.81 -1.90 -10.01
C GLY A 292 -10.32 -1.67 -11.43
N LYS A 293 -11.52 -2.13 -11.82
CA LYS A 293 -12.07 -1.94 -13.16
C LYS A 293 -13.13 -0.84 -13.20
N THR A 294 -14.07 -0.90 -12.28
CA THR A 294 -15.24 0.00 -12.19
C THR A 294 -14.99 1.20 -11.30
N TYR A 295 -13.93 1.15 -10.47
CA TYR A 295 -13.58 2.17 -9.48
C TYR A 295 -14.66 2.38 -8.41
N ALA A 296 -15.55 1.40 -8.24
CA ALA A 296 -16.52 1.39 -7.15
C ALA A 296 -15.83 1.07 -5.82
N VAL A 297 -16.24 1.76 -4.75
CA VAL A 297 -15.86 1.38 -3.39
C VAL A 297 -16.61 0.09 -3.03
N LEU A 298 -15.85 -0.96 -2.76
CA LEU A 298 -16.36 -2.29 -2.40
C LEU A 298 -16.54 -2.43 -0.89
N ALA A 299 -15.68 -1.79 -0.10
CA ALA A 299 -15.73 -1.78 1.35
C ALA A 299 -14.94 -0.61 1.93
N ASP A 300 -15.31 -0.17 3.14
CA ASP A 300 -14.51 0.72 3.98
C ASP A 300 -14.34 0.06 5.35
N LEU A 301 -13.13 -0.41 5.63
CA LEU A 301 -12.86 -1.38 6.70
C LEU A 301 -12.13 -0.70 7.85
N ALA A 302 -12.65 -0.79 9.07
CA ALA A 302 -11.90 -0.36 10.25
C ALA A 302 -10.71 -1.30 10.51
N THR A 303 -9.49 -0.84 10.25
CA THR A 303 -8.28 -1.69 10.38
C THR A 303 -7.45 -1.36 11.62
N GLY A 304 -7.45 -0.12 12.07
CA GLY A 304 -6.72 0.26 13.28
C GLY A 304 -6.65 1.77 13.51
N SER A 305 -5.80 2.20 14.44
CA SER A 305 -5.80 3.59 14.91
C SER A 305 -5.30 4.61 13.89
N HIS A 306 -4.23 4.30 13.15
CA HIS A 306 -3.71 5.13 12.06
C HIS A 306 -3.14 4.24 10.94
N PRO A 307 -3.97 3.71 10.05
CA PRO A 307 -3.53 2.99 8.86
C PRO A 307 -2.49 3.84 8.10
N ASN A 308 -1.31 3.29 7.86
CA ASN A 308 -0.16 4.02 7.35
C ASN A 308 0.38 3.43 6.05
N HIS A 309 0.39 2.11 5.94
CA HIS A 309 0.91 1.42 4.77
C HIS A 309 0.07 0.18 4.49
N VAL A 310 -0.09 -0.16 3.21
CA VAL A 310 -0.76 -1.39 2.79
C VAL A 310 0.10 -2.08 1.74
N LYS A 311 0.24 -3.40 1.84
CA LYS A 311 0.86 -4.25 0.81
C LYS A 311 0.02 -5.47 0.56
N VAL A 312 0.05 -5.93 -0.68
CA VAL A 312 -0.60 -7.17 -1.11
C VAL A 312 0.48 -8.22 -1.31
N ASP A 313 0.23 -9.43 -0.84
CA ASP A 313 1.01 -10.60 -1.27
C ASP A 313 0.61 -10.95 -2.72
N PRO A 314 1.51 -10.78 -3.71
CA PRO A 314 1.18 -11.02 -5.12
C PRO A 314 0.82 -12.48 -5.42
N LYS A 315 1.22 -13.45 -4.57
CA LYS A 315 0.88 -14.86 -4.75
C LYS A 315 -0.54 -15.17 -4.31
N THR A 316 -0.92 -14.69 -3.12
CA THR A 316 -2.21 -15.03 -2.52
C THR A 316 -3.32 -14.04 -2.86
N GLY A 317 -3.00 -12.76 -3.03
CA GLY A 317 -3.96 -11.65 -3.15
C GLY A 317 -4.40 -11.09 -1.79
N VAL A 318 -3.81 -11.57 -0.68
CA VAL A 318 -4.11 -11.08 0.66
C VAL A 318 -3.47 -9.71 0.88
N ALA A 319 -4.23 -8.77 1.43
CA ALA A 319 -3.72 -7.45 1.78
C ALA A 319 -3.39 -7.35 3.28
N TYR A 320 -2.27 -6.70 3.58
CA TYR A 320 -1.78 -6.44 4.93
C TYR A 320 -1.66 -4.94 5.17
N VAL A 321 -2.34 -4.44 6.20
CA VAL A 321 -2.37 -3.02 6.57
C VAL A 321 -1.58 -2.80 7.85
N ILE A 322 -0.66 -1.85 7.82
CA ILE A 322 0.14 -1.43 8.96
C ILE A 322 -0.54 -0.25 9.62
N ASN A 323 -0.99 -0.42 10.87
CA ASN A 323 -1.64 0.61 11.65
C ASN A 323 -0.70 1.13 12.73
N LYS A 324 -0.41 2.42 12.69
CA LYS A 324 0.43 3.09 13.68
C LYS A 324 -0.36 3.42 14.93
N THR A 325 0.36 3.56 16.04
CA THR A 325 -0.21 4.16 17.24
C THR A 325 -0.69 5.60 17.01
N LYS A 326 -1.74 6.01 17.73
CA LYS A 326 -2.12 7.42 17.87
C LYS A 326 -1.00 8.19 18.53
N GLY A 327 -0.31 9.00 17.71
CA GLY A 327 0.66 9.97 18.22
C GLY A 327 -0.04 11.13 18.90
N GLY A 328 0.54 11.62 20.00
CA GLY A 328 0.14 12.84 20.68
C GLY A 328 1.18 13.20 21.74
N ARG A 329 1.51 14.49 21.87
CA ARG A 329 2.20 14.95 23.08
C ARG A 329 1.15 14.92 24.22
N PRO A 330 1.50 14.47 25.43
CA PRO A 330 0.66 14.75 26.58
C PRO A 330 0.34 16.25 26.60
N VAL A 331 -0.94 16.60 26.67
CA VAL A 331 -1.36 18.00 26.88
C VAL A 331 -1.17 18.28 28.36
N GLU A 332 -0.49 19.39 28.69
CA GLU A 332 -0.28 19.79 30.08
C GLU A 332 -1.62 19.90 30.82
N GLY A 333 -1.71 19.29 32.00
CA GLY A 333 -2.95 19.21 32.78
C GLY A 333 -3.94 18.14 32.33
N GLN A 334 -3.66 17.38 31.26
CA GLN A 334 -4.45 16.21 30.88
C GLN A 334 -3.74 14.90 31.23
N PRO A 335 -4.49 13.87 31.67
CA PRO A 335 -3.91 12.54 31.83
C PRO A 335 -3.33 12.06 30.50
N ALA A 336 -2.20 11.36 30.57
CA ALA A 336 -1.63 10.72 29.39
C ALA A 336 -2.70 9.81 28.75
N PRO A 337 -2.83 9.80 27.41
CA PRO A 337 -3.76 8.90 26.75
C PRO A 337 -3.48 7.45 27.19
N GLY A 338 -4.54 6.68 27.42
CA GLY A 338 -4.42 5.25 27.69
C GLY A 338 -3.71 4.50 26.55
N PRO A 339 -3.23 3.26 26.78
CA PRO A 339 -2.52 2.50 25.77
C PRO A 339 -3.39 2.28 24.53
N ASP A 340 -2.88 2.67 23.37
CA ASP A 340 -3.56 2.45 22.08
C ASP A 340 -3.43 0.98 21.66
N THR A 341 -4.49 0.20 21.93
CA THR A 341 -4.55 -1.23 21.62
C THR A 341 -4.68 -1.53 20.13
N ASN A 342 -5.16 -0.56 19.35
CA ASN A 342 -5.32 -0.66 17.89
C ASN A 342 -4.15 -0.05 17.12
N GLY A 343 -3.12 0.42 17.84
CA GLY A 343 -1.87 0.94 17.33
C GLY A 343 -0.74 -0.08 17.30
N ASP A 344 0.20 0.13 16.40
CA ASP A 344 1.33 -0.77 16.13
C ASP A 344 0.87 -2.21 15.86
N THR A 345 -0.16 -2.31 15.02
CA THR A 345 -0.76 -3.57 14.57
C THR A 345 -0.58 -3.78 13.08
N ILE A 346 -0.63 -5.03 12.67
CA ILE A 346 -0.85 -5.45 11.29
C ILE A 346 -2.24 -6.08 11.18
N SER A 347 -3.00 -5.68 10.16
CA SER A 347 -4.32 -6.23 9.84
C SER A 347 -4.29 -6.99 8.53
N LYS A 348 -4.92 -8.15 8.48
CA LYS A 348 -5.08 -9.00 7.29
C LYS A 348 -6.50 -8.81 6.73
N ILE A 349 -6.60 -8.46 5.44
CA ILE A 349 -7.85 -8.34 4.70
C ILE A 349 -7.94 -9.47 3.67
N LYS A 350 -9.10 -10.13 3.59
CA LYS A 350 -9.38 -11.22 2.66
C LYS A 350 -10.71 -11.04 1.95
#